data_AF-A0A9N9IPD4-F1
#
_entry.id   AF-A0A9N9IPD4-F1
#
_cell.length_a   1.000
_cell.length_b   1.000
_cell.length_c   1.000
_cell.angle_alpha   90.00
_cell.angle_beta   90.00
_cell.angle_gamma   90.00
#
_symmetry.space_group_name_H-M   'P 1'
#
loop_
_entity.id
_entity.type
_entity.pdbx_description
1 polymer ?
#
loop_
_entity_poly.entity_id
_entity_poly.type
_entity_poly.pdbx_seq_one_letter_code
_entity_poly.pdbx_strand_id
1 'polypeptide(L)'
;MNRLPEKLTLQERETFSNATYILPMWDAVNKINTEKLKSLNQPIAKICAVHSNNHEAPKAESDIAKGLEAELLLAIGACMMLTTNIWTFAGLVNGAIGRIMDIIYEEGHGPTLLPNAVLVTFDDYHGPTITTPEGVQVVLITAIKRTWNGKFSICSHFQIPLILAWAITVHKF
;
A
#
# COMPACT_ATOMS: atom_id res chain seq x y z
N MET A 1 -30.00 8.65 11.49
CA MET A 1 -29.29 9.95 11.42
C MET A 1 -28.48 9.93 10.12
N ASN A 2 -28.96 10.56 9.04
CA ASN A 2 -28.36 10.41 7.70
C ASN A 2 -27.31 11.49 7.46
N ARG A 3 -26.07 11.23 7.90
CA ARG A 3 -24.90 12.06 7.60
C ARG A 3 -24.44 11.80 6.16
N LEU A 4 -25.08 12.45 5.21
CA LEU A 4 -24.66 12.45 3.81
C LEU A 4 -23.61 13.56 3.58
N PRO A 5 -22.57 13.34 2.75
CA PRO A 5 -21.51 14.33 2.52
C PRO A 5 -22.04 15.71 2.13
N GLU A 6 -23.08 15.73 1.30
CA GLU A 6 -23.76 16.93 0.81
C GLU A 6 -24.39 17.77 1.95
N LYS A 7 -24.66 17.16 3.09
CA LYS A 7 -25.27 17.78 4.28
C LYS A 7 -24.26 18.14 5.37
N LEU A 8 -22.98 17.85 5.17
CA LEU A 8 -21.90 18.24 6.09
C LEU A 8 -21.43 19.66 5.80
N THR A 9 -21.10 20.39 6.86
CA THR A 9 -20.44 21.71 6.76
C THR A 9 -19.04 21.56 6.14
N LEU A 10 -18.50 22.65 5.58
CA LEU A 10 -17.13 22.63 5.03
C LEU A 10 -16.10 22.21 6.09
N GLN A 11 -16.24 22.73 7.30
CA GLN A 11 -15.36 22.41 8.43
C GLN A 11 -15.42 20.92 8.80
N GLU A 12 -16.61 20.32 8.84
CA GLU A 12 -16.75 18.88 9.06
C GLU A 12 -16.16 18.07 7.91
N ARG A 13 -16.34 18.48 6.66
CA ARG A 13 -15.73 17.79 5.51
C ARG A 13 -14.20 17.81 5.58
N GLU A 14 -13.61 18.91 6.03
CA GLU A 14 -12.16 19.02 6.22
C GLU A 14 -11.64 18.04 7.29
N THR A 15 -12.42 17.72 8.32
CA THR A 15 -12.03 16.70 9.32
C THR A 15 -11.86 15.31 8.70
N PHE A 16 -12.50 15.03 7.55
CA PHE A 16 -12.37 13.77 6.82
C PHE A 16 -11.42 13.86 5.62
N SER A 17 -10.65 14.95 5.48
CA SER A 17 -9.73 15.13 4.36
C SER A 17 -8.68 14.03 4.22
N ASN A 18 -8.30 13.41 5.35
CA ASN A 18 -7.37 12.29 5.44
C ASN A 18 -8.05 10.92 5.57
N ALA A 19 -9.39 10.86 5.58
CA ALA A 19 -10.10 9.59 5.70
C ALA A 19 -10.04 8.78 4.40
N THR A 20 -9.96 7.46 4.53
CA THR A 20 -10.04 6.53 3.41
C THR A 20 -11.47 6.43 2.90
N TYR A 21 -11.65 6.60 1.59
CA TYR A 21 -12.93 6.43 0.91
C TYR A 21 -13.24 4.93 0.76
N ILE A 22 -14.41 4.50 1.24
CA ILE A 22 -14.90 3.13 1.01
C ILE A 22 -15.93 3.18 -0.12
N LEU A 23 -15.65 2.49 -1.22
CA LEU A 23 -16.46 2.55 -2.44
C LEU A 23 -16.86 1.14 -2.92
N PRO A 24 -18.00 0.99 -3.61
CA PRO A 24 -18.44 -0.33 -4.08
C PRO A 24 -17.70 -0.79 -5.35
N MET A 25 -17.15 0.13 -6.15
CA MET A 25 -16.60 -0.16 -7.48
C MET A 25 -15.10 0.10 -7.55
N TRP A 26 -14.37 -0.88 -8.11
CA TRP A 26 -12.92 -0.80 -8.33
C TRP A 26 -12.51 0.35 -9.22
N ASP A 27 -13.25 0.65 -10.29
CA ASP A 27 -12.93 1.75 -11.20
C ASP A 27 -12.91 3.10 -10.47
N ALA A 28 -13.86 3.32 -9.56
CA ALA A 28 -13.91 4.53 -8.75
C ALA A 28 -12.76 4.60 -7.74
N VAL A 29 -12.42 3.47 -7.11
CA VAL A 29 -11.24 3.35 -6.22
C VAL A 29 -9.95 3.68 -6.96
N ASN A 30 -9.74 3.05 -8.12
CA ASN A 30 -8.55 3.23 -8.95
C ASN A 30 -8.42 4.66 -9.45
N LYS A 31 -9.54 5.28 -9.84
CA LYS A 31 -9.58 6.69 -10.23
C LYS A 31 -9.14 7.61 -9.09
N ILE A 32 -9.73 7.49 -7.90
CA ILE A 32 -9.37 8.34 -6.74
C ILE A 32 -7.91 8.12 -6.35
N ASN A 33 -7.46 6.86 -6.24
CA ASN A 33 -6.09 6.55 -5.87
C ASN A 33 -5.09 7.12 -6.90
N THR A 34 -5.39 7.03 -8.20
CA THR A 34 -4.55 7.58 -9.27
C THR A 34 -4.51 9.10 -9.24
N GLU A 35 -5.66 9.76 -9.06
CA GLU A 35 -5.74 11.23 -8.98
C GLU A 35 -4.98 11.75 -7.74
N LYS A 36 -5.17 11.11 -6.58
CA LYS A 36 -4.47 11.45 -5.34
C LYS A 36 -2.96 11.23 -5.47
N LEU A 37 -2.54 10.10 -6.05
CA LEU A 37 -1.13 9.81 -6.28
C LEU A 37 -0.47 10.87 -7.18
N LYS A 38 -1.14 11.24 -8.28
CA LYS A 38 -0.68 12.31 -9.19
C LYS A 38 -0.62 13.66 -8.50
N SER A 39 -1.58 13.96 -7.61
CA SER A 39 -1.64 15.24 -6.89
C SER A 39 -0.49 15.45 -5.90
N LEU A 40 0.23 14.40 -5.51
CA LEU A 40 1.43 14.54 -4.68
C LEU A 40 2.56 15.30 -5.38
N ASN A 41 2.53 15.35 -6.73
CA ASN A 41 3.57 15.97 -7.55
C ASN A 41 4.98 15.43 -7.22
N GLN A 42 5.05 14.12 -6.93
CA GLN A 42 6.28 13.38 -6.68
C GLN A 42 6.53 12.37 -7.81
N PRO A 43 7.78 11.94 -8.03
CA PRO A 43 8.06 10.80 -8.91
C PRO A 43 7.30 9.54 -8.45
N ILE A 44 6.65 8.86 -9.40
CA ILE A 44 5.90 7.62 -9.14
C ILE A 44 6.73 6.44 -9.64
N ALA A 45 7.15 5.58 -8.71
CA ALA A 45 7.82 4.32 -9.03
C ALA A 45 6.77 3.23 -9.28
N LYS A 46 6.79 2.62 -10.47
CA LYS A 46 6.01 1.43 -10.78
C LYS A 46 6.87 0.20 -10.54
N ILE A 47 6.54 -0.57 -9.51
CA ILE A 47 7.31 -1.74 -9.07
C ILE A 47 6.56 -3.00 -9.48
N CYS A 48 7.14 -3.77 -10.41
CA CYS A 48 6.63 -5.08 -10.77
C CYS A 48 7.12 -6.11 -9.75
N ALA A 49 6.25 -7.04 -9.38
CA ALA A 49 6.61 -8.10 -8.47
C ALA A 49 7.55 -9.12 -9.14
N VAL A 50 8.31 -9.83 -8.30
CA VAL A 50 9.18 -10.92 -8.77
C VAL A 50 8.43 -12.25 -8.65
N HIS A 51 8.38 -13.01 -9.75
CA HIS A 51 7.61 -14.25 -9.86
C HIS A 51 8.50 -15.48 -10.05
N SER A 52 8.03 -16.65 -9.62
CA SER A 52 8.72 -17.94 -9.90
C SER A 52 8.42 -18.50 -11.28
N ASN A 53 7.29 -18.14 -11.89
CA ASN A 53 6.92 -18.53 -13.25
C ASN A 53 6.34 -17.32 -14.00
N ASN A 54 6.60 -17.23 -15.32
CA ASN A 54 6.24 -16.07 -16.12
C ASN A 54 4.85 -16.17 -16.79
N HIS A 55 4.14 -17.30 -16.62
CA HIS A 55 2.89 -17.56 -17.33
C HIS A 55 1.64 -17.49 -16.46
N GLU A 56 1.68 -18.02 -15.24
CA GLU A 56 0.52 -18.06 -14.33
C GLU A 56 0.59 -16.96 -13.27
N ALA A 57 1.76 -16.77 -12.65
CA ALA A 57 1.92 -15.88 -11.50
C ALA A 57 1.68 -14.39 -11.80
N PRO A 58 2.09 -13.83 -12.97
CA PRO A 58 1.83 -12.41 -13.27
C PRO A 58 0.34 -12.09 -13.51
N LYS A 59 -0.48 -13.12 -13.79
CA LYS A 59 -1.92 -12.97 -14.05
C LYS A 59 -2.77 -13.22 -12.82
N ALA A 60 -2.14 -13.59 -11.69
CA ALA A 60 -2.87 -13.84 -10.47
C ALA A 60 -3.35 -12.50 -9.89
N GLU A 61 -4.64 -12.44 -9.58
CA GLU A 61 -5.20 -11.33 -8.80
C GLU A 61 -4.59 -11.32 -7.40
N SER A 62 -4.55 -10.13 -6.79
CA SER A 62 -3.99 -9.90 -5.45
C SER A 62 -4.53 -10.88 -4.41
N ASP A 63 -5.82 -11.21 -4.47
CA ASP A 63 -6.47 -12.16 -3.55
C ASP A 63 -5.90 -13.58 -3.69
N ILE A 64 -5.65 -14.04 -4.91
CA ILE A 64 -4.98 -15.33 -5.19
C ILE A 64 -3.53 -15.28 -4.70
N ALA A 65 -2.89 -14.11 -4.85
CA ALA A 65 -1.54 -13.84 -4.37
C ALA A 65 -1.48 -13.46 -2.87
N LYS A 66 -2.57 -13.66 -2.11
CA LYS A 66 -2.68 -13.40 -0.66
C LYS A 66 -2.32 -11.95 -0.27
N GLY A 67 -2.86 -10.99 -1.02
CA GLY A 67 -2.76 -9.55 -0.75
C GLY A 67 -1.51 -8.88 -1.34
N LEU A 68 -0.76 -9.55 -2.22
CA LEU A 68 0.37 -8.94 -2.93
C LEU A 68 -0.03 -8.53 -4.35
N GLU A 69 0.14 -7.25 -4.67
CA GLU A 69 -0.12 -6.71 -6.02
C GLU A 69 0.97 -7.11 -7.02
N ALA A 70 0.56 -7.41 -8.26
CA ALA A 70 1.51 -7.69 -9.34
C ALA A 70 2.28 -6.43 -9.77
N GLU A 71 1.61 -5.29 -9.69
CA GLU A 71 2.19 -3.98 -9.94
C GLU A 71 1.85 -3.04 -8.77
N LEU A 72 2.87 -2.49 -8.14
CA LEU A 72 2.73 -1.57 -7.02
C LEU A 72 3.20 -0.18 -7.44
N LEU A 73 2.36 0.83 -7.23
CA LEU A 73 2.72 2.24 -7.45
C LEU A 73 3.12 2.87 -6.12
N LEU A 74 4.36 3.38 -6.05
CA LEU A 74 4.92 4.02 -4.87
C LEU A 74 5.29 5.46 -5.17
N ALA A 75 5.00 6.35 -4.22
CA ALA A 75 5.48 7.72 -4.22
C ALA A 75 5.62 8.20 -2.77
N ILE A 76 6.61 9.05 -2.50
CA ILE A 76 6.74 9.69 -1.19
C ILE A 76 5.47 10.50 -0.89
N GLY A 77 4.94 10.36 0.33
CA GLY A 77 3.69 10.97 0.76
C GLY A 77 2.43 10.15 0.44
N ALA A 78 2.54 9.02 -0.26
CA ALA A 78 1.40 8.17 -0.59
C ALA A 78 0.76 7.53 0.64
N CYS A 79 -0.57 7.49 0.66
CA CYS A 79 -1.35 6.78 1.66
C CYS A 79 -1.45 5.31 1.26
N MET A 80 -0.89 4.43 2.09
CA MET A 80 -0.77 3.01 1.83
C MET A 80 -1.42 2.21 2.96
N MET A 81 -2.01 1.07 2.63
CA MET A 81 -2.53 0.12 3.59
C MET A 81 -1.72 -1.16 3.54
N LEU A 82 -1.38 -1.69 4.71
CA LEU A 82 -0.70 -2.96 4.86
C LEU A 82 -1.66 -4.11 4.54
N THR A 83 -1.24 -5.09 3.74
CA THR A 83 -2.09 -6.20 3.29
C THR A 83 -1.89 -7.51 4.07
N THR A 84 -1.01 -7.50 5.07
CA THR A 84 -0.78 -8.66 5.94
C THR A 84 -0.48 -8.23 7.37
N ASN A 85 -0.76 -9.11 8.32
CA ASN A 85 -0.19 -8.98 9.65
C ASN A 85 1.33 -9.20 9.55
N ILE A 86 2.11 -8.25 10.09
CA ILE A 86 3.56 -8.35 10.26
C ILE A 86 3.87 -8.48 11.74
N TRP A 87 3.37 -7.56 12.56
CA TRP A 87 3.58 -7.54 14.01
C TRP A 87 2.35 -6.95 14.70
N THR A 88 1.39 -7.83 14.98
CA THR A 88 0.08 -7.44 15.52
C THR A 88 0.16 -6.69 16.85
N PHE A 89 1.01 -7.16 17.77
CA PHE A 89 1.19 -6.53 19.08
C PHE A 89 1.74 -5.10 19.00
N ALA A 90 2.53 -4.80 17.97
CA ALA A 90 3.12 -3.49 17.77
C ALA A 90 2.27 -2.56 16.89
N GLY A 91 1.13 -3.03 16.36
CA GLY A 91 0.23 -2.24 15.49
C GLY A 91 0.40 -2.46 13.99
N LEU A 92 1.34 -3.31 13.53
CA LEU A 92 1.50 -3.64 12.10
C LEU A 92 0.57 -4.79 11.70
N VAL A 93 -0.70 -4.46 11.57
CA VAL A 93 -1.80 -5.39 11.23
C VAL A 93 -2.23 -5.23 9.77
N ASN A 94 -2.84 -6.27 9.20
CA ASN A 94 -3.56 -6.15 7.94
C ASN A 94 -4.64 -5.06 8.06
N GLY A 95 -4.67 -4.12 7.12
CA GLY A 95 -5.54 -2.95 7.16
C GLY A 95 -4.92 -1.71 7.81
N ALA A 96 -3.74 -1.82 8.43
CA ALA A 96 -3.06 -0.65 9.00
C ALA A 96 -2.72 0.35 7.89
N ILE A 97 -3.13 1.61 8.07
CA ILE A 97 -2.90 2.68 7.11
C ILE A 97 -1.70 3.50 7.55
N GLY A 98 -0.81 3.77 6.61
CA GLY A 98 0.39 4.55 6.82
C GLY A 98 0.74 5.43 5.64
N ARG A 99 1.76 6.26 5.84
CA ARG A 99 2.26 7.19 4.82
C ARG A 99 3.71 6.89 4.48
N ILE A 100 4.02 6.80 3.19
CA ILE A 100 5.41 6.63 2.73
C ILE A 100 6.19 7.89 3.04
N MET A 101 7.31 7.74 3.74
CA MET A 101 8.25 8.83 4.00
C MET A 101 9.47 8.74 3.08
N ASP A 102 9.92 7.54 2.75
CA ASP A 102 11.07 7.32 1.87
C ASP A 102 11.07 5.90 1.28
N ILE A 103 11.88 5.67 0.26
CA ILE A 103 12.03 4.39 -0.44
C ILE A 103 13.53 4.05 -0.58
N ILE A 104 13.97 2.95 0.04
CA ILE A 104 15.36 2.50 0.00
C ILE A 104 15.53 1.50 -1.14
N TYR A 105 16.38 1.85 -2.10
CA TYR A 105 16.87 0.93 -3.13
C TYR A 105 18.26 0.42 -2.77
N GLU A 106 18.66 -0.70 -3.38
CA GLU A 106 20.05 -1.14 -3.36
C GLU A 106 20.96 -0.11 -4.06
N GLU A 107 22.21 -0.03 -3.63
CA GLU A 107 23.18 0.91 -4.20
C GLU A 107 23.36 0.66 -5.72
N GLY A 108 23.30 1.74 -6.50
CA GLY A 108 23.36 1.66 -7.97
C GLY A 108 22.05 1.24 -8.65
N HIS A 109 21.02 0.88 -7.88
CA HIS A 109 19.66 0.64 -8.38
C HIS A 109 18.77 1.87 -8.18
N GLY A 110 17.63 1.88 -8.87
CA GLY A 110 16.71 3.00 -8.82
C GLY A 110 15.26 2.60 -9.03
N PRO A 111 14.36 3.59 -9.17
CA PRO A 111 12.94 3.38 -9.40
C PRO A 111 12.71 2.41 -10.56
N THR A 112 11.70 1.54 -10.44
CA THR A 112 11.31 0.37 -11.28
C THR A 112 11.78 -1.00 -10.77
N LEU A 113 12.85 -1.07 -9.98
CA LEU A 113 13.25 -2.29 -9.30
C LEU A 113 12.60 -2.41 -7.93
N LEU A 114 12.48 -3.63 -7.43
CA LEU A 114 11.94 -3.89 -6.10
C LEU A 114 12.84 -3.20 -5.05
N PRO A 115 12.31 -2.30 -4.21
CA PRO A 115 13.11 -1.66 -3.17
C PRO A 115 13.49 -2.64 -2.06
N ASN A 116 14.61 -2.37 -1.38
CA ASN A 116 15.02 -3.12 -0.18
C ASN A 116 14.01 -2.90 0.95
N ALA A 117 13.53 -1.66 1.11
CA ALA A 117 12.49 -1.32 2.07
C ALA A 117 11.76 -0.04 1.67
N VAL A 118 10.52 0.09 2.16
CA VAL A 118 9.75 1.34 2.15
C VAL A 118 9.66 1.83 3.59
N LEU A 119 10.02 3.09 3.85
CA LEU A 119 9.87 3.72 5.17
C LEU A 119 8.47 4.28 5.27
N VAL A 120 7.72 3.83 6.27
CA VAL A 120 6.31 4.20 6.44
C VAL A 120 6.06 4.68 7.87
N THR A 121 5.28 5.74 8.03
CA THR A 121 4.69 6.11 9.33
C THR A 121 3.34 5.43 9.48
N PHE A 122 3.07 4.87 10.66
CA PHE A 122 1.76 4.35 11.04
C PHE A 122 1.36 4.98 12.37
N ASP A 123 0.14 5.50 12.46
CA ASP A 123 -0.31 6.25 13.65
C ASP A 123 -0.38 5.36 14.90
N ASP A 124 -0.80 4.11 14.73
CA ASP A 124 -0.99 3.13 15.82
C ASP A 124 0.22 2.20 16.02
N TYR A 125 1.38 2.50 15.41
CA TYR A 125 2.59 1.70 15.59
C TYR A 125 3.34 2.11 16.86
N HIS A 126 3.67 1.13 17.71
CA HIS A 126 4.33 1.35 18.99
C HIS A 126 5.60 0.51 19.18
N GLY A 127 6.06 -0.16 18.12
CA GLY A 127 7.32 -0.90 18.13
C GLY A 127 8.54 -0.01 17.90
N PRO A 128 9.74 -0.60 17.73
CA PRO A 128 10.96 0.14 17.41
C PRO A 128 10.86 0.88 16.08
N THR A 129 11.38 2.11 16.04
CA THR A 129 11.37 2.99 14.85
C THR A 129 12.75 3.52 14.54
N ILE A 130 12.95 3.95 13.30
CA ILE A 130 14.06 4.84 12.91
C ILE A 130 13.53 6.26 12.89
N THR A 131 14.32 7.22 13.36
CA THR A 131 13.98 8.64 13.28
C THR A 131 14.62 9.24 12.05
N THR A 132 13.82 9.81 11.14
CA THR A 132 14.34 10.55 9.99
C THR A 132 15.03 11.84 10.45
N PRO A 133 15.86 12.49 9.62
CA PRO A 133 16.46 13.79 9.95
C PRO A 133 15.45 14.86 10.36
N GLU A 134 14.21 14.76 9.86
CA GLU A 134 13.09 15.65 10.16
C GLU A 134 12.38 15.31 11.49
N GLY A 135 12.86 14.31 12.23
CA GLY A 135 12.29 13.89 13.51
C GLY A 135 11.07 12.97 13.39
N VAL A 136 10.77 12.46 12.19
CA VAL A 136 9.63 11.57 11.97
C VAL A 136 10.01 10.13 12.29
N GLN A 137 9.18 9.44 13.08
CA GLN A 137 9.39 8.03 13.40
C GLN A 137 8.82 7.14 12.31
N VAL A 138 9.66 6.32 11.70
CA VAL A 138 9.30 5.43 10.59
C VAL A 138 9.67 3.99 10.88
N VAL A 139 8.93 3.07 10.26
CA VAL A 139 9.21 1.64 10.26
C VAL A 139 9.51 1.16 8.83
N LEU A 140 10.37 0.16 8.71
CA LEU A 140 10.73 -0.43 7.43
C LEU A 140 9.73 -1.53 7.07
N ILE A 141 9.11 -1.39 5.91
CA ILE A 141 8.30 -2.45 5.30
C ILE A 141 9.10 -3.07 4.16
N THR A 142 9.42 -4.35 4.29
CA THR A 142 10.23 -5.11 3.33
C THR A 142 9.37 -6.05 2.49
N ALA A 143 9.92 -6.51 1.37
CA ALA A 143 9.23 -7.42 0.49
C ALA A 143 9.04 -8.79 1.16
N ILE A 144 7.87 -9.39 0.95
CA ILE A 144 7.55 -10.72 1.44
C ILE A 144 7.24 -11.66 0.28
N LYS A 145 7.49 -12.96 0.47
CA LYS A 145 7.17 -13.98 -0.52
C LYS A 145 5.88 -14.69 -0.14
N ARG A 146 4.94 -14.78 -1.08
CA ARG A 146 3.74 -15.62 -0.99
C ARG A 146 3.77 -16.71 -2.04
N THR A 147 3.28 -17.89 -1.68
CA THR A 147 3.17 -19.04 -2.58
C THR A 147 1.76 -19.60 -2.59
N TRP A 148 1.38 -20.16 -3.74
CA TRP A 148 0.11 -20.86 -3.95
C TRP A 148 0.27 -21.94 -5.02
N ASN A 149 -0.69 -22.87 -5.05
CA ASN A 149 -0.76 -23.89 -6.09
C ASN A 149 -1.44 -23.28 -7.31
N GLY A 150 -0.69 -23.12 -8.41
CA GLY A 150 -1.22 -22.83 -9.73
C GLY A 150 -1.81 -24.08 -10.38
N LYS A 151 -2.30 -23.96 -11.62
CA LYS A 151 -2.90 -25.10 -12.32
C LYS A 151 -1.84 -26.12 -12.72
N PHE A 152 -0.64 -25.66 -13.05
CA PHE A 152 0.44 -26.51 -13.55
C PHE A 152 1.65 -26.58 -12.63
N SER A 153 1.83 -25.62 -11.73
CA SER A 153 3.02 -25.54 -10.87
C SER A 153 2.76 -24.73 -9.61
N ILE A 154 3.70 -24.77 -8.66
CA ILE A 154 3.69 -23.85 -7.52
C ILE A 154 4.11 -22.46 -8.02
N CYS A 155 3.24 -21.49 -7.79
CA CYS A 155 3.47 -20.09 -8.11
C CYS A 155 3.98 -19.34 -6.88
N SER A 156 4.73 -18.27 -7.10
CA SER A 156 5.13 -17.36 -6.03
C SER A 156 5.13 -15.90 -6.46
N HIS A 157 4.90 -15.03 -5.50
CA HIS A 157 4.90 -13.59 -5.63
C HIS A 157 5.80 -12.99 -4.57
N PHE A 158 6.75 -12.16 -4.96
CA PHE A 158 7.65 -11.45 -4.06
C PHE A 158 7.51 -9.95 -4.29
N GLN A 159 6.93 -9.25 -3.30
CA GLN A 159 6.53 -7.85 -3.39
C GLN A 159 6.40 -7.23 -1.99
N ILE A 160 6.43 -5.89 -1.91
CA ILE A 160 6.10 -5.13 -0.70
C ILE A 160 4.60 -5.30 -0.37
N PRO A 161 4.21 -5.67 0.87
CA PRO A 161 2.82 -5.92 1.24
C PRO A 161 2.00 -4.63 1.50
N LEU A 162 1.99 -3.71 0.53
CA LEU A 162 1.29 -2.44 0.62
C LEU A 162 0.38 -2.24 -0.59
N ILE A 163 -0.72 -1.51 -0.41
CA ILE A 163 -1.62 -1.05 -1.47
C ILE A 163 -2.03 0.41 -1.27
N LEU A 164 -2.36 1.12 -2.35
CA LEU A 164 -2.90 2.49 -2.25
C LEU A 164 -4.20 2.48 -1.45
N ALA A 165 -4.35 3.45 -0.55
CA ALA A 165 -5.38 3.44 0.48
C ALA A 165 -6.08 4.79 0.70
N TRP A 166 -5.99 5.72 -0.26
CA TRP A 166 -6.93 6.84 -0.24
C TRP A 166 -8.35 6.36 -0.50
N ALA A 167 -8.52 5.35 -1.35
CA ALA A 167 -9.79 4.65 -1.55
C ALA A 167 -9.59 3.13 -1.53
N ILE A 168 -10.57 2.41 -1.00
CA ILE A 168 -10.64 0.94 -0.96
C ILE A 168 -12.05 0.46 -1.30
N THR A 169 -12.16 -0.81 -1.73
CA THR A 169 -13.48 -1.41 -1.96
C THR A 169 -14.07 -2.00 -0.67
N VAL A 170 -15.41 -2.05 -0.58
CA VAL A 170 -16.12 -2.70 0.54
C VAL A 170 -15.72 -4.19 0.67
N HIS A 171 -15.40 -4.84 -0.45
CA HIS A 171 -15.10 -6.26 -0.54
C HIS A 171 -13.67 -6.65 -0.15
N LYS A 172 -12.81 -5.69 0.23
CA LYS A 172 -11.45 -5.98 0.75
C LYS A 172 -11.43 -6.35 2.25
N PHE A 173 -12.58 -6.63 2.86
CA PHE A 173 -12.73 -7.08 4.25
C PHE A 173 -13.32 -8.49 4.34
#